data_AF-A0A8T0H931-F1
#
_entry.id   AF-A0A8T0H931-F1
#
_cell.length_a   1.000
_cell.length_b   1.000
_cell.length_c   1.000
_cell.angle_alpha   90.00
_cell.angle_beta   90.00
_cell.angle_gamma   90.00
#
_symmetry.space_group_name_H-M   'P 1'
#
loop_
_entity.id
_entity.type
_entity.pdbx_description
1 polymer ?
#
loop_
_entity_poly.entity_id
_entity_poly.type
_entity_poly.pdbx_seq_one_letter_code
_entity_poly.pdbx_strand_id
1 'polypeptide(L)'
;MNCIIQKFAKRYCEDNPNVFKNENNACLLTYDVIRLNANLHNSKNWKKMTKFEFLNKLSFQTMEENIPREQLEEIYDSILLEEIKLKGDDSKIPNDSFLDKLRSWWISKKWCFNVV
;
A
#
# COMPACT_ATOMS: atom_id res chain seq x y z
N MET A 1 -12.88 6.14 8.69
CA MET A 1 -12.07 5.59 7.57
C MET A 1 -12.00 6.67 6.49
N ASN A 2 -10.81 7.11 6.09
CA ASN A 2 -10.65 8.32 5.28
C ASN A 2 -11.12 8.10 3.83
N CYS A 3 -11.98 9.00 3.32
CA CYS A 3 -12.51 8.96 1.94
C CYS A 3 -11.43 8.92 0.85
N ILE A 4 -10.22 9.35 1.19
CA ILE A 4 -9.02 9.39 0.33
C ILE A 4 -8.54 7.96 0.01
N ILE A 5 -8.47 7.10 1.03
CA ILE A 5 -8.06 5.69 0.87
C ILE A 5 -9.11 4.94 0.05
N GLN A 6 -10.40 5.23 0.27
CA GLN A 6 -11.49 4.63 -0.49
C GLN A 6 -11.48 5.04 -1.97
N LYS A 7 -11.24 6.33 -2.27
CA LYS A 7 -11.10 6.80 -3.65
C LYS A 7 -9.94 6.12 -4.37
N PHE A 8 -8.81 5.97 -3.71
CA PHE A 8 -7.67 5.24 -4.28
C PHE A 8 -7.99 3.77 -4.51
N ALA A 9 -8.51 3.09 -3.49
CA ALA A 9 -8.84 1.67 -3.58
C ALA A 9 -9.84 1.38 -4.69
N LYS A 10 -10.90 2.18 -4.78
CA LYS A 10 -11.88 2.09 -5.86
C LYS A 10 -11.23 2.27 -7.23
N ARG A 11 -10.43 3.34 -7.39
CA ARG A 11 -9.74 3.61 -8.66
C ARG A 11 -8.76 2.49 -9.04
N TYR A 12 -8.06 1.95 -8.05
CA TYR A 12 -7.13 0.85 -8.25
C TYR A 12 -7.87 -0.42 -8.68
N CYS A 13 -9.00 -0.75 -8.06
CA CYS A 13 -9.83 -1.89 -8.46
C CYS A 13 -10.43 -1.69 -9.86
N GLU A 14 -10.86 -0.48 -10.22
CA GLU A 14 -11.33 -0.15 -11.58
C GLU A 14 -10.24 -0.37 -12.63
N ASP A 15 -9.01 0.10 -12.36
CA ASP A 15 -7.87 -0.06 -13.25
C ASP A 15 -7.31 -1.51 -13.22
N ASN A 16 -7.65 -2.32 -12.19
CA ASN A 16 -7.15 -3.68 -11.96
C ASN A 16 -8.25 -4.66 -11.49
N PRO A 17 -9.25 -4.96 -12.33
CA PRO A 17 -10.47 -5.68 -11.92
C PRO A 17 -10.23 -7.12 -11.43
N ASN A 18 -9.07 -7.71 -11.72
CA ASN A 18 -8.72 -9.07 -11.34
C ASN A 18 -7.79 -9.15 -10.11
N VAL A 19 -7.32 -8.02 -9.57
CA VAL A 19 -6.34 -8.00 -8.47
C VAL A 19 -7.02 -8.04 -7.10
N PHE A 20 -8.12 -7.30 -6.94
CA PHE A 20 -8.94 -7.34 -5.73
C PHE A 20 -10.39 -7.57 -6.14
N LYS A 21 -11.09 -8.54 -5.52
CA LYS A 21 -12.53 -8.73 -5.76
C LYS A 21 -13.36 -7.76 -4.90
N ASN A 22 -12.76 -7.19 -3.84
CA ASN A 22 -13.41 -6.28 -2.91
C ASN A 22 -12.62 -4.98 -2.72
N GLU A 23 -13.28 -3.84 -3.00
CA GLU A 23 -12.74 -2.50 -2.76
C GLU A 23 -12.31 -2.28 -1.29
N ASN A 24 -12.95 -2.94 -0.33
CA ASN A 24 -12.59 -2.85 1.08
C ASN A 24 -11.20 -3.44 1.37
N ASN A 25 -10.81 -4.50 0.66
CA ASN A 25 -9.51 -5.13 0.86
C ASN A 25 -8.40 -4.28 0.25
N ALA A 26 -8.65 -3.69 -0.92
CA ALA A 26 -7.76 -2.68 -1.49
C ALA A 26 -7.60 -1.48 -0.53
N CYS A 27 -8.68 -1.03 0.13
CA CYS A 27 -8.60 0.03 1.14
C CYS A 27 -7.70 -0.34 2.33
N LEU A 28 -7.89 -1.55 2.86
CA LEU A 28 -7.14 -2.03 4.03
C LEU A 28 -5.66 -2.22 3.70
N LEU A 29 -5.34 -2.82 2.56
CA LEU A 29 -3.96 -2.96 2.11
C LEU A 29 -3.29 -1.61 1.89
N THR A 30 -4.00 -0.66 1.27
CA THR A 30 -3.51 0.72 1.07
C THR A 30 -3.17 1.37 2.42
N TYR A 31 -4.05 1.25 3.40
CA TYR A 31 -3.82 1.78 4.74
C TYR A 31 -2.57 1.16 5.39
N ASP A 32 -2.41 -0.15 5.23
CA ASP A 32 -1.29 -0.88 5.82
C ASP A 32 0.04 -0.59 5.13
N VAL A 33 0.04 -0.36 3.83
CA VAL A 33 1.21 0.13 3.07
C VAL A 33 1.64 1.50 3.55
N ILE A 34 0.70 2.44 3.73
CA ILE A 34 1.00 3.79 4.25
C ILE A 34 1.59 3.69 5.66
N ARG A 35 0.99 2.86 6.52
CA ARG A 35 1.45 2.62 7.88
C ARG A 35 2.84 1.97 7.90
N LEU A 36 3.10 1.01 7.02
CA LEU A 36 4.40 0.35 6.90
C LEU A 36 5.47 1.36 6.45
N ASN A 37 5.20 2.17 5.43
CA ASN A 37 6.12 3.21 4.96
C ASN A 37 6.49 4.18 6.09
N ALA A 38 5.48 4.67 6.83
CA ALA A 38 5.72 5.53 7.98
C ALA A 38 6.51 4.81 9.09
N ASN A 39 6.25 3.53 9.34
CA ASN A 39 6.97 2.76 10.33
C ASN A 39 8.46 2.55 9.95
N LEU A 40 8.72 2.15 8.70
CA LEU A 40 10.05 1.82 8.20
C LEU A 40 10.94 3.06 8.03
N HIS A 41 10.38 4.18 7.55
CA HIS A 41 11.18 5.36 7.18
C HIS A 41 11.13 6.52 8.17
N ASN A 42 10.23 6.51 9.16
CA ASN A 42 10.30 7.50 10.24
C ASN A 42 11.52 7.24 11.14
N SER A 43 12.50 8.14 11.12
CA SER A 43 13.73 8.06 11.92
C SER A 43 13.48 8.04 13.43
N LYS A 44 12.36 8.59 13.90
CA LYS A 44 11.96 8.58 15.32
C LYS A 44 11.37 7.24 15.77
N ASN A 45 11.04 6.35 14.82
CA ASN A 45 10.50 5.05 15.14
C ASN A 45 11.63 4.03 15.31
N TRP A 46 11.90 3.63 16.56
CA TRP A 46 12.94 2.67 16.91
C TRP A 46 12.48 1.21 16.73
N LYS A 47 11.17 0.94 16.80
CA LYS A 47 10.61 -0.40 16.56
C LYS A 47 10.10 -0.52 15.13
N LYS A 48 10.96 -1.03 14.25
CA LYS A 48 10.61 -1.32 12.85
C LYS A 48 9.79 -2.61 12.78
N MET A 49 8.67 -2.54 12.07
CA MET A 49 7.81 -3.69 11.79
C MET A 49 8.58 -4.65 10.91
N THR A 50 8.67 -5.90 11.33
CA THR A 50 9.32 -6.96 10.55
C THR A 50 8.41 -7.45 9.42
N LYS A 51 9.00 -8.08 8.40
CA LYS A 51 8.25 -8.73 7.32
C LYS A 51 7.22 -9.71 7.87
N PHE A 52 7.61 -10.54 8.83
CA PHE A 52 6.73 -11.50 9.47
C PHE A 52 5.53 -10.83 10.16
N GLU A 53 5.76 -9.76 10.92
CA GLU A 53 4.67 -9.00 11.58
C GLU A 53 3.71 -8.38 10.55
N PHE A 54 4.22 -7.84 9.44
CA PHE A 54 3.42 -7.30 8.35
C PHE A 54 2.53 -8.37 7.69
N LEU A 55 3.13 -9.51 7.31
CA LEU A 55 2.41 -10.63 6.71
C LEU A 55 1.35 -11.22 7.63
N ASN A 56 1.69 -11.47 8.90
CA ASN A 56 0.78 -12.08 9.86
C ASN A 56 -0.42 -11.17 10.18
N LYS A 57 -0.19 -9.85 10.20
CA LYS A 57 -1.25 -8.87 10.36
C LYS A 57 -2.19 -8.85 9.15
N LEU A 58 -1.64 -8.90 7.94
CA LEU A 58 -2.45 -8.93 6.72
C LEU A 58 -3.21 -10.24 6.56
N SER A 59 -2.60 -11.41 6.83
CA SER A 59 -3.27 -12.71 6.73
C SER A 59 -4.48 -12.84 7.66
N PHE A 60 -4.46 -12.17 8.81
CA PHE A 60 -5.62 -12.12 9.71
C PHE A 60 -6.72 -11.19 9.19
N GLN A 61 -6.37 -10.07 8.56
CA GLN A 61 -7.33 -9.09 8.03
C GLN A 61 -7.91 -9.49 6.66
N THR A 62 -7.17 -10.22 5.83
CA THR A 62 -7.55 -10.59 4.46
C THR A 62 -8.08 -12.02 4.35
N MET A 63 -8.60 -12.60 5.44
CA MET A 63 -9.06 -14.01 5.51
C MET A 63 -10.02 -14.44 4.39
N GLU A 64 -10.65 -13.50 3.67
CA GLU A 64 -11.54 -13.78 2.54
C GLU A 64 -10.92 -13.61 1.13
N GLU A 65 -9.66 -13.15 0.98
CA GLU A 65 -9.08 -12.89 -0.36
C GLU A 65 -7.61 -13.33 -0.57
N ASN A 66 -7.42 -13.95 -1.73
CA ASN A 66 -6.19 -14.53 -2.27
C ASN A 66 -5.17 -13.45 -2.71
N ILE A 67 -4.63 -12.64 -1.81
CA ILE A 67 -3.36 -11.96 -2.11
C ILE A 67 -2.25 -12.99 -1.86
N PRO A 68 -1.52 -13.46 -2.89
CA PRO A 68 -0.43 -14.39 -2.70
C PRO A 68 0.59 -13.83 -1.71
N ARG A 69 1.11 -14.70 -0.86
CA ARG A 69 2.09 -14.32 0.15
C ARG A 69 3.31 -13.64 -0.49
N GLU A 70 3.72 -14.14 -1.64
CA GLU A 70 4.83 -13.60 -2.43
C GLU A 70 4.62 -12.13 -2.79
N GLN A 71 3.39 -11.73 -3.12
CA GLN A 71 3.06 -10.33 -3.41
C GLN A 71 3.19 -9.46 -2.16
N LEU A 72 2.71 -9.95 -1.00
CA LEU A 72 2.85 -9.21 0.26
C LEU A 72 4.32 -9.06 0.69
N GLU A 73 5.14 -10.07 0.41
CA GLU A 73 6.58 -10.04 0.66
C GLU A 73 7.28 -9.02 -0.25
N GLU A 74 6.93 -8.98 -1.53
CA GLU A 74 7.44 -8.00 -2.49
C GLU A 74 7.04 -6.56 -2.11
N ILE A 75 5.81 -6.38 -1.62
CA ILE A 75 5.32 -5.09 -1.10
C ILE A 75 6.21 -4.62 0.05
N TYR A 76 6.44 -5.50 1.02
CA TYR A 76 7.27 -5.19 2.16
C TYR A 76 8.70 -4.82 1.73
N ASP A 77 9.33 -5.63 0.87
CA ASP A 77 10.71 -5.42 0.43
C ASP A 77 10.86 -4.12 -0.37
N SER A 78 9.89 -3.80 -1.22
CA SER A 78 9.90 -2.57 -2.01
C SER A 78 9.80 -1.34 -1.13
N ILE A 79 8.93 -1.36 -0.12
CA ILE A 79 8.80 -0.25 0.84
C ILE A 79 10.06 -0.17 1.70
N LEU A 80 10.63 -1.29 2.15
CA LEU A 80 11.87 -1.27 2.92
C LEU A 80 13.03 -0.64 2.13
N LEU A 81 13.13 -0.96 0.84
CA LEU A 81 14.20 -0.50 -0.04
C LEU A 81 14.06 0.98 -0.42
N GLU A 82 12.84 1.42 -0.72
CA GLU A 82 12.57 2.76 -1.23
C GLU A 82 11.42 3.41 -0.45
N GLU A 83 11.75 4.48 0.29
CA GLU A 83 10.74 5.31 0.93
C GLU A 83 9.81 5.92 -0.12
N ILE A 84 8.50 5.81 0.12
CA ILE A 84 7.49 6.53 -0.64
C ILE A 84 7.58 8.02 -0.22
N LYS A 85 8.49 8.74 -0.86
CA LYS A 85 8.76 10.16 -0.57
C LYS A 85 7.71 11.06 -1.20
N LEU A 86 7.07 11.85 -0.34
CA LEU A 86 6.39 13.07 -0.74
C LEU A 86 7.46 14.12 -1.10
N LYS A 87 7.81 14.28 -2.38
CA LYS A 87 8.51 15.51 -2.79
C LYS A 87 7.62 16.72 -2.44
N GLY A 88 8.09 17.52 -1.50
CA GLY A 88 7.49 18.77 -1.05
C GLY A 88 7.58 18.89 0.46
N ASP A 89 8.50 19.74 0.92
CA ASP A 89 8.30 20.48 2.17
C ASP A 89 6.90 21.10 2.18
N ASP A 90 6.44 21.42 3.39
CA ASP A 90 5.25 22.20 3.71
C ASP A 90 3.95 21.43 3.97
N SER A 91 3.50 21.66 5.20
CA SER A 91 2.18 21.54 5.84
C SER A 91 0.91 21.92 5.03
N LYS A 92 0.94 21.93 3.68
CA LYS A 92 -0.19 22.29 2.80
C LYS A 92 -0.28 21.45 1.52
N ILE A 93 0.08 20.17 1.55
CA ILE A 93 -0.11 19.30 0.38
C ILE A 93 -1.60 18.89 0.30
N PRO A 94 -2.35 19.24 -0.76
CA PRO A 94 -3.69 18.70 -0.95
C PRO A 94 -3.60 17.17 -1.10
N ASN A 95 -4.46 16.47 -0.36
CA ASN A 95 -4.41 15.00 -0.18
C ASN A 95 -4.37 14.20 -1.51
N ASP A 96 -4.80 14.78 -2.62
CA ASP A 96 -4.74 14.17 -3.96
C ASP A 96 -3.29 13.91 -4.44
N SER A 97 -2.30 14.75 -4.08
CA SER A 97 -0.91 14.57 -4.54
C SER A 97 -0.22 13.34 -3.94
N PHE A 98 -0.56 12.96 -2.70
CA PHE A 98 -0.04 11.74 -2.09
C PHE A 98 -0.60 10.51 -2.78
N LEU A 99 -1.90 10.51 -3.08
CA LEU A 99 -2.56 9.40 -3.76
C LEU A 99 -2.06 9.21 -5.18
N ASP A 100 -1.83 10.29 -5.93
CA ASP A 100 -1.30 10.20 -7.28
C ASP A 100 0.13 9.65 -7.30
N LYS A 101 0.95 10.00 -6.30
CA LYS A 101 2.29 9.43 -6.14
C LYS A 101 2.22 7.97 -5.70
N LEU A 102 1.36 7.63 -4.75
CA LEU A 102 1.14 6.25 -4.32
C LEU A 102 0.67 5.39 -5.50
N ARG A 103 -0.26 5.90 -6.31
CA ARG A 103 -0.73 5.28 -7.56
C ARG A 103 0.40 5.12 -8.56
N SER A 104 1.18 6.16 -8.83
CA SER A 104 2.30 6.11 -9.77
C SER A 104 3.36 5.11 -9.32
N TRP A 105 3.66 5.08 -8.02
CA TRP A 105 4.60 4.14 -7.42
C TRP A 105 4.09 2.69 -7.54
N TRP A 106 2.82 2.46 -7.25
CA TRP A 106 2.18 1.15 -7.36
C TRP A 106 2.17 0.61 -8.80
N ILE A 107 1.90 1.48 -9.78
CA ILE A 107 1.97 1.15 -11.21
C ILE A 107 3.43 0.90 -11.62
N SER A 108 4.36 1.74 -11.16
CA SER A 108 5.79 1.63 -11.50
C SER A 108 6.44 0.34 -11.02
N LYS A 109 5.98 -0.24 -9.90
CA LYS A 109 6.49 -1.52 -9.39
C LYS A 109 5.88 -2.74 -10.08
N LYS A 110 5.05 -2.56 -11.12
CA LYS A 110 4.39 -3.65 -11.87
C LYS A 110 3.63 -4.63 -10.98
N TRP A 111 2.99 -4.14 -9.92
CA TRP A 111 2.03 -4.94 -9.14
C TRP A 111 0.66 -5.04 -9.81
N CYS A 112 0.45 -4.25 -10.87
CA CYS A 112 -0.37 -4.64 -12.00
C CYS A 112 0.45 -5.64 -12.82
N PHE A 113 -0.08 -6.81 -13.19
CA PHE A 113 0.53 -7.88 -14.02
C PHE A 113 1.07 -9.12 -13.27
N ASN A 114 0.16 -10.05 -13.00
CA ASN A 114 0.04 -11.21 -13.90
C ASN A 114 -1.42 -11.29 -14.38
N VAL A 115 -1.74 -10.51 -15.42
CA VAL A 115 -2.82 -10.87 -16.35
C VAL A 115 -2.12 -11.48 -17.55
N VAL A 116 -1.78 -12.75 -17.41
CA VAL A 116 -1.86 -13.77 -18.46
C VAL A 116 -2.60 -14.94 -17.85
#